data_AF-A0A941U4F3-F1
#
_entry.id   AF-A0A941U4F3-F1
#
_cell.length_a   1.000
_cell.length_b   1.000
_cell.length_c   1.000
_cell.angle_alpha   90.00
_cell.angle_beta   90.00
_cell.angle_gamma   90.00
#
_symmetry.space_group_name_H-M   'P 1'
#
loop_
_entity.id
_entity.type
_entity.pdbx_description
1 polymer ?
#
loop_
_entity_poly.entity_id
_entity_poly.type
_entity_poly.pdbx_seq_one_letter_code
_entity_poly.pdbx_strand_id
1 'polypeptide(L)'
;MIFTSIGPDAPFHRAFTPRWAHAPQSGAGAALAGGRFSRPGVEARYLAATTETALAEYQGESPLLPPATLVTFLVTAQNVVDFTGG
;
A
#
# COMPACT_ATOMS: atom_id res chain seq x y z
N MET A 1 13.16 -19.01 5.93
CA MET A 1 12.52 -17.68 5.76
C MET A 1 12.99 -17.16 4.42
N ILE A 2 12.09 -17.00 3.44
CA ILE A 2 12.47 -16.62 2.08
C ILE A 2 12.47 -15.10 2.03
N PHE A 3 13.65 -14.51 2.19
CA PHE A 3 13.86 -13.10 1.91
C PHE A 3 14.07 -12.91 0.41
N THR A 4 13.47 -11.86 -0.13
CA THR A 4 13.61 -11.43 -1.52
C THR A 4 13.89 -9.92 -1.60
N SER A 5 14.10 -9.44 -2.81
CA SER A 5 14.25 -8.02 -3.13
C SER A 5 13.21 -7.59 -4.15
N ILE A 6 12.78 -6.33 -4.06
CA ILE A 6 11.91 -5.68 -5.04
C ILE A 6 12.71 -4.59 -5.74
N GLY A 7 12.60 -4.50 -7.07
CA GLY A 7 13.19 -3.44 -7.89
C GLY A 7 14.41 -3.89 -8.71
N PRO A 8 15.19 -2.92 -9.22
CA PRO A 8 15.06 -1.48 -9.00
C PRO A 8 13.79 -0.88 -9.63
N ASP A 9 13.27 0.18 -9.00
CA ASP A 9 12.15 1.00 -9.48
C ASP A 9 10.92 0.23 -9.97
N ALA A 10 10.57 -0.86 -9.28
CA ALA A 10 9.41 -1.65 -9.62
C ALA A 10 8.12 -0.83 -9.38
N PRO A 11 7.18 -0.76 -10.35
CA PRO A 11 5.96 0.01 -10.20
C PRO A 11 4.99 -0.69 -9.24
N PHE A 12 4.51 0.06 -8.26
CA PHE A 12 3.44 -0.36 -7.36
C PHE A 12 2.44 0.79 -7.20
N HIS A 13 1.21 0.44 -6.84
CA HIS A 13 0.09 1.38 -6.83
C HIS A 13 -0.50 1.51 -5.43
N ARG A 14 -1.03 2.69 -5.13
CA ARG A 14 -1.78 2.95 -3.90
C ARG A 14 -3.01 3.80 -4.23
N ALA A 15 -4.15 3.37 -3.73
CA ALA A 15 -5.33 4.21 -3.64
C ALA A 15 -5.50 4.70 -2.19
N PHE A 16 -5.81 5.98 -2.02
CA PHE A 16 -6.07 6.57 -0.70
C PHE A 16 -7.02 7.76 -0.81
N THR A 17 -7.57 8.18 0.34
CA THR A 17 -8.54 9.29 0.40
C THR A 17 -7.92 10.60 -0.11
N PRO A 18 -8.61 11.36 -0.99
CA PRO A 18 -8.05 12.56 -1.63
C PRO A 18 -7.47 13.62 -0.69
N ARG A 19 -7.93 13.68 0.57
CA ARG A 19 -7.34 14.54 1.61
C ARG A 19 -5.83 14.36 1.75
N TRP A 20 -5.29 13.17 1.49
CA TRP A 20 -3.86 12.85 1.61
C TRP A 20 -3.05 13.09 0.33
N ALA A 21 -3.64 13.62 -0.74
CA ALA A 21 -2.95 13.82 -2.01
C ALA A 21 -1.73 14.76 -1.92
N HIS A 22 -1.70 15.65 -0.92
CA HIS A 22 -0.57 16.53 -0.64
C HIS A 22 0.65 15.80 -0.03
N ALA A 23 0.46 14.59 0.50
CA ALA A 23 1.50 13.81 1.17
C ALA A 23 1.39 12.31 0.82
N PRO A 24 1.53 11.93 -0.47
CA PRO A 24 1.26 10.57 -0.95
C PRO A 24 2.19 9.51 -0.33
N GLN A 25 3.40 9.92 0.09
CA GLN A 25 4.38 9.08 0.76
C GLN A 25 4.16 8.93 2.27
N SER A 26 3.17 9.61 2.87
CA SER A 26 2.91 9.49 4.31
C SER A 26 2.32 8.12 4.67
N GLY A 27 2.81 7.53 5.77
CA GLY A 27 2.25 6.34 6.41
C GLY A 27 1.38 6.66 7.63
N ALA A 28 1.15 7.94 7.93
CA ALA A 28 0.48 8.38 9.16
C ALA A 28 -0.93 7.77 9.31
N GLY A 29 -1.67 7.60 8.21
CA GLY A 29 -2.98 6.94 8.25
C GLY A 29 -2.91 5.49 8.76
N ALA A 30 -1.89 4.74 8.36
CA ALA A 30 -1.67 3.38 8.86
C ALA A 30 -1.21 3.38 10.33
N ALA A 31 -0.41 4.36 10.76
CA ALA A 31 -0.06 4.49 12.17
C ALA A 31 -1.27 4.77 13.07
N LEU A 32 -2.27 5.51 12.58
CA LEU A 32 -3.48 5.81 13.36
C LEU A 32 -4.35 4.58 13.60
N ALA A 33 -4.56 3.75 12.57
CA ALA A 33 -5.51 2.63 12.62
C ALA A 33 -4.85 1.25 12.77
N GLY A 34 -3.56 1.12 12.42
CA GLY A 34 -2.93 -0.15 12.11
C GLY A 34 -3.41 -0.74 10.78
N GLY A 35 -3.02 -1.98 10.50
CA GLY A 35 -3.49 -2.74 9.35
C GLY A 35 -3.11 -4.21 9.46
N ARG A 36 -3.43 -5.02 8.43
CA ARG A 36 -3.19 -6.48 8.46
C ARG A 36 -1.74 -6.85 8.79
N PHE A 37 -0.80 -5.99 8.40
CA PHE A 37 0.64 -6.16 8.56
C PHE A 37 1.32 -5.01 9.35
N SER A 38 0.56 -4.14 10.02
CA SER A 38 1.12 -3.02 10.79
C SER A 38 0.36 -2.80 12.09
N ARG A 39 1.08 -2.46 13.15
CA ARG A 39 0.48 -2.14 14.46
C ARG A 39 0.17 -0.65 14.53
N PRO A 40 -0.87 -0.22 15.27
CA PRO A 40 -1.05 1.19 15.60
C PRO A 40 0.23 1.80 16.19
N GLY A 41 0.52 3.05 15.83
CA GLY A 41 1.75 3.77 16.14
C GLY A 41 2.90 3.53 15.16
N VAL A 42 2.78 2.57 14.23
CA VAL A 42 3.81 2.29 13.23
C VAL A 42 3.35 2.75 11.86
N GLU A 43 4.09 3.68 11.24
CA GLU A 43 3.81 4.07 9.86
C GLU A 43 4.09 2.92 8.90
N ALA A 44 3.13 2.66 8.00
CA ALA A 44 3.25 1.66 6.95
C ALA A 44 2.60 2.16 5.67
N ARG A 45 3.08 1.65 4.53
CA ARG A 45 2.48 1.89 3.21
C ARG A 45 2.00 0.58 2.63
N TYR A 46 0.70 0.51 2.40
CA TYR A 46 0.09 -0.58 1.66
C TYR A 46 0.14 -0.24 0.17
N LEU A 47 0.77 -1.12 -0.60
CA LEU A 47 0.99 -0.99 -2.03
C LEU A 47 0.49 -2.26 -2.72
N ALA A 48 0.02 -2.13 -3.96
CA ALA A 48 -0.43 -3.25 -4.78
C ALA A 48 0.34 -3.31 -6.10
N ALA A 49 0.50 -4.51 -6.65
CA ALA A 49 1.20 -4.72 -7.93
C ALA A 49 0.40 -4.22 -9.15
N THR A 50 -0.90 -3.97 -9.00
CA THR A 50 -1.77 -3.44 -10.07
C THR A 50 -2.66 -2.32 -9.55
N THR A 51 -3.14 -1.48 -10.46
CA THR A 51 -4.08 -0.39 -10.16
C THR A 51 -5.43 -0.91 -9.69
N GLU A 52 -5.90 -2.01 -10.28
CA GLU A 52 -7.17 -2.66 -9.98
C GLU A 52 -7.15 -3.20 -8.55
N THR A 53 -6.08 -3.89 -8.15
CA THR A 53 -5.92 -4.39 -6.79
C THR A 53 -5.81 -3.24 -5.79
N ALA A 54 -5.10 -2.16 -6.11
CA ALA A 54 -5.04 -0.98 -5.23
C ALA A 54 -6.44 -0.38 -4.97
N LEU A 55 -7.27 -0.26 -6.02
CA LEU A 55 -8.63 0.25 -5.91
C LEU A 55 -9.56 -0.73 -5.17
N ALA A 56 -9.44 -2.03 -5.44
CA ALA A 56 -10.22 -3.06 -4.76
C ALA A 56 -9.94 -3.08 -3.24
N GLU A 57 -8.67 -3.03 -2.84
CA GLU A 57 -8.29 -2.94 -1.43
C GLU A 57 -8.78 -1.65 -0.77
N TYR A 58 -8.77 -0.52 -1.50
CA TYR A 58 -9.29 0.75 -0.99
C TYR A 58 -10.82 0.75 -0.84
N GLN A 59 -11.54 0.11 -1.77
CA GLN A 59 -12.99 -0.08 -1.67
C GLN A 59 -13.36 -0.96 -0.48
N GLY A 60 -12.54 -1.99 -0.19
CA GLY A 60 -12.78 -2.94 0.89
C GLY A 60 -14.13 -3.63 0.74
N GLU A 61 -14.92 -3.68 1.82
CA GLU A 61 -16.26 -4.28 1.84
C GLU A 61 -17.36 -3.31 1.38
N SER A 62 -17.01 -2.07 1.03
CA SER A 62 -17.99 -1.08 0.58
C SER A 62 -18.62 -1.51 -0.74
N PRO A 63 -19.96 -1.45 -0.89
CA PRO A 63 -20.62 -1.76 -2.17
C PRO A 63 -20.31 -0.72 -3.25
N LEU A 64 -19.82 0.46 -2.88
CA LEU A 64 -19.47 1.55 -3.78
C LEU A 64 -18.01 1.96 -3.56
N LEU A 65 -17.28 2.21 -4.65
CA LEU A 65 -15.94 2.80 -4.61
C LEU A 65 -16.05 4.28 -4.18
N PRO A 66 -15.56 4.68 -3.00
CA PRO A 66 -15.54 6.09 -2.63
C PRO A 66 -14.49 6.86 -3.47
N PRO A 67 -14.55 8.20 -3.52
CA PRO A 67 -13.53 8.99 -4.19
C PRO A 67 -12.12 8.63 -3.69
N ALA A 68 -11.22 8.41 -4.65
CA ALA A 68 -9.86 7.94 -4.40
C ALA A 68 -8.85 8.77 -5.19
N THR A 69 -7.67 8.96 -4.61
CA THR A 69 -6.46 9.33 -5.35
C THR A 69 -5.65 8.07 -5.59
N LEU A 70 -5.37 7.77 -6.86
CA LEU A 70 -4.54 6.64 -7.29
C LEU A 70 -3.16 7.15 -7.69
N VAL A 71 -2.10 6.56 -7.14
CA VAL A 71 -0.71 6.97 -7.36
C VAL A 71 0.16 5.75 -7.63
N THR A 72 1.12 5.90 -8.54
CA THR A 72 2.19 4.92 -8.78
C THR A 72 3.45 5.34 -8.01
N PHE A 73 4.07 4.39 -7.33
CA PHE A 73 5.35 4.49 -6.67
C PHE A 73 6.35 3.57 -7.36
N LEU A 74 7.56 4.06 -7.55
CA LEU A 74 8.70 3.23 -7.95
C LEU A 74 9.37 2.73 -6.67
N VAL A 75 9.45 1.41 -6.52
CA VAL A 75 9.89 0.77 -5.28
C VAL A 75 11.20 0.02 -5.51
N THR A 76 12.16 0.31 -4.64
CA THR A 76 13.38 -0.47 -4.47
C THR A 76 13.47 -0.88 -3.01
N ALA A 77 13.46 -2.19 -2.71
CA ALA A 77 13.48 -2.71 -1.36
C ALA A 77 14.31 -3.99 -1.25
N GLN A 78 15.02 -4.13 -0.14
CA GLN A 78 15.78 -5.33 0.23
C GLN A 78 15.16 -5.96 1.49
N ASN A 79 15.52 -7.21 1.78
CA ASN A 79 15.05 -7.95 2.96
C ASN A 79 13.51 -8.02 3.05
N VAL A 80 12.85 -8.20 1.91
CA VAL A 80 11.40 -8.36 1.84
C VAL A 80 11.07 -9.80 2.20
N VAL A 81 10.16 -10.01 3.16
CA VAL A 81 9.66 -11.36 3.45
C VAL A 81 8.63 -11.72 2.39
N ASP A 82 8.85 -12.82 1.67
CA ASP A 82 7.96 -13.29 0.61
C ASP A 82 6.94 -14.31 1.15
N PHE A 83 5.65 -13.94 1.10
CA PHE A 83 4.52 -14.80 1.48
C PHE A 83 3.69 -15.25 0.27
N THR A 84 4.15 -15.03 -0.97
CA THR A 84 3.37 -15.34 -2.19
C THR A 84 3.21 -16.84 -2.44
N GLY A 85 3.98 -17.69 -1.77
CA GLY A 85 3.94 -19.15 -1.90
C GLY A 85 2.91 -19.88 -1.02
N GLY A 86 2.24 -19.20 -0.09
CA GLY A 86 1.36 -19.82 0.92
C GLY A 86 2.09 -20.22 2.21
#